data_AF-A0A846NZF3-F1
#
_entry.id   AF-A0A846NZF3-F1
#
_cell.length_a   1.000
_cell.length_b   1.000
_cell.length_c   1.000
_cell.angle_alpha   90.00
_cell.angle_beta   90.00
_cell.angle_gamma   90.00
#
_symmetry.space_group_name_H-M   'P 1'
#
loop_
_entity.id
_entity.type
_entity.pdbx_description
1 polymer ?
#
loop_
_entity_poly.entity_id
_entity_poly.type
_entity_poly.pdbx_seq_one_letter_code
_entity_poly.pdbx_strand_id
1 'polypeptide(L)'
;MMKYIYKAIDFLKAPEKSFNSVKGEKLGEAFKFMLVVAIVFAVLNGIVAGLMASFFPMGLGMMGGATLLPVMIVGSIVGGYIGLIIFLTIWGLWLHLWAYIFGARKGLEQTLKTVYYGFSPHYLLGWIPVVSILITLWSLVLQGMGIKNLHGITGGRAALALIVAILIPLIIGVALFLTFLAAIFAGAGFGDLGLGNYMF
;
A
#
# COMPACT_ATOMS: atom_id res chain seq x y z
N MET A 1 -0.60 -9.50 -21.27
CA MET A 1 -0.84 -9.81 -19.85
C MET A 1 0.22 -10.77 -19.29
N MET A 2 0.37 -11.98 -19.84
CA MET A 2 1.22 -13.03 -19.26
C MET A 2 2.71 -12.64 -19.06
N LYS A 3 3.31 -11.90 -20.00
CA LYS A 3 4.68 -11.38 -19.85
C LYS A 3 4.90 -10.54 -18.56
N TYR A 4 3.88 -9.80 -18.12
CA TYR A 4 3.98 -8.95 -16.93
C TYR A 4 3.86 -9.78 -15.65
N ILE A 5 3.06 -10.84 -15.66
CA ILE A 5 2.99 -11.79 -14.56
C ILE A 5 4.34 -12.50 -14.36
N TYR A 6 4.96 -12.97 -15.45
CA TYR A 6 6.31 -13.55 -15.37
C TYR A 6 7.34 -12.54 -14.85
N LYS A 7 7.29 -11.28 -15.31
CA LYS A 7 8.15 -10.23 -14.78
C LYS A 7 7.94 -10.01 -13.27
N ALA A 8 6.71 -10.03 -12.79
CA ALA A 8 6.42 -9.92 -11.35
C ALA A 8 6.98 -11.12 -10.55
N ILE A 9 6.90 -12.33 -11.12
CA ILE A 9 7.51 -13.55 -10.55
C ILE A 9 9.04 -13.42 -10.51
N ASP A 10 9.67 -12.83 -11.53
CA ASP A 10 11.11 -12.61 -11.55
C ASP A 10 11.56 -11.64 -10.44
N PHE A 11 10.74 -10.63 -10.12
CA PHE A 11 10.99 -9.75 -8.96
C PHE A 11 10.88 -10.50 -7.62
N LEU A 12 10.02 -11.51 -7.52
CA LEU A 12 9.95 -12.38 -6.34
C LEU A 12 11.18 -13.27 -6.21
N LYS A 13 11.61 -13.90 -7.31
CA LYS A 13 12.65 -14.95 -7.30
C LYS A 13 14.07 -14.40 -7.31
N ALA A 14 14.31 -13.33 -8.07
CA ALA A 14 15.66 -12.80 -8.32
C ALA A 14 15.66 -11.26 -8.30
N PRO A 15 15.28 -10.62 -7.18
CA PRO A 15 15.00 -9.19 -7.14
C PRO A 15 16.16 -8.31 -7.57
N GLU A 16 17.40 -8.61 -7.17
CA GLU A 16 18.55 -7.80 -7.57
C GLU A 16 18.80 -7.86 -9.08
N LYS A 17 18.73 -9.05 -9.68
CA LYS A 17 18.85 -9.23 -11.14
C LYS A 17 17.73 -8.50 -11.87
N SER A 18 16.50 -8.61 -11.37
CA SER A 18 15.31 -7.97 -11.94
C SER A 18 15.36 -6.45 -11.85
N PHE A 19 15.83 -5.86 -10.74
CA PHE A 19 16.04 -4.41 -10.67
C PHE A 19 17.16 -3.94 -11.60
N ASN A 20 18.23 -4.72 -11.74
CA ASN A 20 19.31 -4.38 -12.64
C ASN A 20 18.88 -4.39 -14.11
N SER A 21 18.03 -5.32 -14.53
CA SER A 21 17.55 -5.40 -15.93
C SER A 21 16.63 -4.23 -16.33
N VAL A 22 15.92 -3.62 -15.37
CA VAL A 22 14.98 -2.51 -15.64
C VAL A 22 15.59 -1.11 -15.45
N LYS A 23 16.91 -1.01 -15.21
CA LYS A 23 17.60 0.28 -15.01
C LYS A 23 17.40 1.24 -16.17
N GLY A 24 17.54 0.73 -17.39
CA GLY A 24 17.41 1.49 -18.65
C GLY A 24 15.98 1.60 -19.19
N GLU A 25 15.00 0.93 -18.56
CA GLU A 25 13.61 1.06 -18.98
C GLU A 25 13.05 2.43 -18.63
N LYS A 26 12.19 2.96 -19.51
CA LYS A 26 11.44 4.20 -19.27
C LYS A 26 10.38 3.99 -18.18
N LEU A 27 10.05 5.05 -17.45
CA LEU A 27 8.99 5.06 -16.43
C LEU A 27 7.67 4.52 -16.96
N GLY A 28 7.33 4.85 -18.21
CA GLY A 28 6.10 4.38 -18.86
C GLY A 28 5.99 2.86 -18.93
N GLU A 29 7.11 2.13 -19.03
CA GLU A 29 7.10 0.66 -19.03
C GLU A 29 6.82 0.09 -17.65
N ALA A 30 7.37 0.71 -16.59
CA ALA A 30 7.06 0.33 -15.21
C ALA A 30 5.62 0.67 -14.83
N PHE A 31 5.10 1.80 -15.30
CA PHE A 31 3.71 2.19 -15.10
C PHE A 31 2.75 1.21 -15.81
N LYS A 32 3.01 0.88 -17.09
CA LYS A 32 2.24 -0.14 -17.82
C LYS A 32 2.29 -1.50 -17.13
N PHE A 33 3.47 -1.90 -16.64
CA PHE A 33 3.61 -3.11 -15.83
C PHE A 33 2.65 -3.06 -14.65
N MET A 34 2.76 -2.02 -13.80
CA MET A 34 1.93 -1.86 -12.60
C MET A 34 0.44 -1.90 -12.92
N LEU A 35 -0.04 -1.17 -13.93
CA LEU A 35 -1.45 -1.18 -14.33
C LEU A 35 -1.93 -2.60 -14.66
N VAL A 36 -1.16 -3.36 -15.45
CA VAL A 36 -1.59 -4.70 -15.88
C VAL A 36 -1.62 -5.70 -14.72
N VAL A 37 -0.63 -5.71 -13.84
CA VAL A 37 -0.64 -6.63 -12.67
C VAL A 37 -1.65 -6.19 -11.61
N ALA A 38 -1.87 -4.88 -11.45
CA ALA A 38 -2.86 -4.33 -10.53
C ALA A 38 -4.30 -4.74 -10.90
N ILE A 39 -4.63 -4.91 -12.18
CA ILE A 39 -5.95 -5.43 -12.59
C ILE A 39 -6.15 -6.84 -12.02
N VAL A 40 -5.16 -7.72 -12.15
CA VAL A 40 -5.23 -9.09 -11.63
C VAL A 40 -5.40 -9.09 -10.11
N PHE A 41 -4.60 -8.29 -9.42
CA PHE A 41 -4.72 -8.10 -7.98
C PHE A 41 -6.12 -7.61 -7.59
N ALA A 42 -6.64 -6.56 -8.24
CA ALA A 42 -7.92 -5.96 -7.91
C ALA A 42 -9.09 -6.93 -8.10
N VAL A 43 -9.07 -7.73 -9.17
CA VAL A 43 -10.07 -8.77 -9.41
C VAL A 43 -10.03 -9.82 -8.31
N LEU A 44 -8.85 -10.37 -7.99
CA LEU A 44 -8.69 -11.37 -6.94
C LEU A 44 -9.12 -10.84 -5.57
N ASN A 45 -8.68 -9.63 -5.23
CA ASN A 45 -9.01 -8.98 -3.99
C ASN A 45 -10.51 -8.67 -3.88
N GLY A 46 -11.16 -8.23 -4.96
CA GLY A 46 -12.61 -7.99 -4.99
C GLY A 46 -13.44 -9.27 -4.83
N ILE A 47 -12.99 -10.38 -5.41
CA ILE A 47 -13.61 -11.71 -5.19
C ILE A 47 -13.49 -12.10 -3.71
N VAL A 48 -12.29 -12.01 -3.13
CA VAL A 48 -12.08 -12.29 -1.70
C VAL A 48 -12.93 -11.39 -0.83
N ALA A 49 -13.00 -10.10 -1.11
CA ALA A 49 -13.84 -9.16 -0.37
C ALA A 49 -15.33 -9.53 -0.42
N GLY A 50 -15.85 -9.91 -1.59
CA GLY A 50 -17.23 -10.39 -1.74
C GLY A 50 -17.52 -11.69 -0.99
N LEU A 51 -16.59 -12.65 -1.05
CA LEU A 51 -16.68 -13.88 -0.28
C LEU A 51 -16.68 -13.60 1.22
N MET A 52 -15.77 -12.75 1.70
CA MET A 52 -15.69 -12.34 3.11
C MET A 52 -16.97 -11.65 3.56
N ALA A 53 -17.51 -10.72 2.77
CA ALA A 53 -18.78 -10.06 3.07
C ALA A 53 -19.93 -11.07 3.27
N SER A 54 -19.92 -12.17 2.51
CA SER A 54 -20.93 -13.24 2.61
C SER A 54 -20.87 -14.00 3.94
N PHE A 55 -19.72 -14.01 4.63
CA PHE A 55 -19.55 -14.59 5.97
C PHE A 55 -19.93 -13.64 7.12
N PHE A 56 -20.32 -12.38 6.83
CA PHE A 56 -20.79 -11.42 7.83
C PHE A 56 -22.27 -11.04 7.59
N PRO A 57 -23.24 -11.89 8.02
CA PRO A 57 -24.67 -11.69 7.77
C PRO A 57 -25.21 -10.36 8.30
N MET A 58 -24.63 -9.86 9.39
CA MET A 58 -25.09 -8.66 10.08
C MET A 58 -24.89 -7.38 9.23
N GLY A 59 -23.82 -7.31 8.43
CA GLY A 59 -23.56 -6.17 7.53
C GLY A 59 -24.37 -6.24 6.23
N LEU A 60 -24.50 -7.43 5.64
CA LEU A 60 -25.28 -7.63 4.41
C LEU A 60 -26.79 -7.45 4.66
N GLY A 61 -27.33 -7.93 5.78
CA GLY A 61 -28.74 -7.78 6.12
C GLY A 61 -29.18 -6.33 6.28
N MET A 62 -28.32 -5.48 6.85
CA MET A 62 -28.61 -4.04 7.06
C MET A 62 -28.47 -3.19 5.79
N MET A 63 -27.73 -3.66 4.77
CA MET A 63 -27.47 -2.91 3.54
C MET A 63 -28.29 -3.41 2.32
N GLY A 64 -29.26 -4.30 2.47
CA GLY A 64 -30.10 -4.77 1.34
C GLY A 64 -29.78 -6.17 0.79
N GLY A 65 -28.99 -6.96 1.53
CA GLY A 65 -28.81 -8.39 1.31
C GLY A 65 -28.12 -8.77 0.00
N ALA A 66 -28.43 -9.97 -0.50
CA ALA A 66 -27.84 -10.57 -1.70
C ALA A 66 -27.97 -9.71 -2.98
N THR A 67 -28.89 -8.74 -3.01
CA THR A 67 -29.12 -7.86 -4.17
C THR A 67 -27.97 -6.88 -4.41
N LEU A 68 -27.29 -6.41 -3.35
CA LEU A 68 -26.19 -5.46 -3.48
C LEU A 68 -24.82 -6.11 -3.60
N LEU A 69 -24.72 -7.43 -3.38
CA LEU A 69 -23.45 -8.14 -3.41
C LEU A 69 -22.67 -7.95 -4.74
N PRO A 70 -23.30 -8.04 -5.93
CA PRO A 70 -22.60 -7.79 -7.18
C PRO A 70 -22.07 -6.36 -7.29
N VAL A 71 -22.85 -5.37 -6.84
CA VAL A 71 -22.47 -3.95 -6.84
C VAL A 71 -21.27 -3.73 -5.92
N MET A 72 -21.26 -4.34 -4.72
CA MET A 72 -20.15 -4.25 -3.78
C MET A 72 -18.87 -4.90 -4.33
N ILE A 73 -18.97 -6.04 -5.00
CA ILE A 73 -17.81 -6.70 -5.63
C ILE A 73 -17.24 -5.80 -6.73
N VAL A 74 -18.07 -5.34 -7.66
CA VAL A 74 -17.62 -4.46 -8.76
C VAL A 74 -17.05 -3.16 -8.21
N GLY A 75 -17.71 -2.54 -7.23
CA GLY A 75 -17.23 -1.34 -6.56
C GLY A 75 -15.89 -1.55 -5.87
N SER A 76 -15.67 -2.70 -5.22
CA SER A 76 -14.41 -3.05 -4.57
C SER A 76 -13.28 -3.29 -5.58
N ILE A 77 -13.58 -3.92 -6.73
CA ILE A 77 -12.60 -4.11 -7.80
C ILE A 77 -12.18 -2.75 -8.38
N VAL A 78 -13.14 -1.91 -8.78
CA VAL A 78 -12.87 -0.62 -9.41
C VAL A 78 -12.20 0.34 -8.41
N GLY A 79 -12.78 0.47 -7.21
CA GLY A 79 -12.25 1.32 -6.15
C GLY A 79 -10.88 0.85 -5.67
N GLY A 80 -10.68 -0.46 -5.51
CA GLY A 80 -9.40 -1.05 -5.14
C GLY A 80 -8.32 -0.84 -6.21
N TYR A 81 -8.68 -0.99 -7.49
CA TYR A 81 -7.77 -0.74 -8.60
C TYR A 81 -7.31 0.72 -8.67
N ILE A 82 -8.27 1.66 -8.63
CA ILE A 82 -7.98 3.11 -8.65
C ILE A 82 -7.20 3.52 -7.40
N GLY A 83 -7.65 3.06 -6.24
CA GLY A 83 -7.01 3.34 -4.96
C GLY A 83 -5.57 2.85 -4.91
N LEU A 84 -5.28 1.66 -5.45
CA LEU A 84 -3.93 1.12 -5.53
C LEU A 84 -3.01 1.96 -6.42
N ILE A 85 -3.49 2.40 -7.59
CA ILE A 85 -2.71 3.27 -8.48
C ILE A 85 -2.35 4.57 -7.76
N ILE A 86 -3.35 5.23 -7.16
CA ILE A 86 -3.16 6.49 -6.42
C ILE A 86 -2.19 6.27 -5.27
N PHE A 87 -2.40 5.23 -4.46
CA PHE A 87 -1.56 4.89 -3.32
C PHE A 87 -0.11 4.71 -3.74
N LEU A 88 0.18 3.90 -4.76
CA LEU A 88 1.55 3.63 -5.18
C LEU A 88 2.25 4.85 -5.77
N THR A 89 1.51 5.70 -6.47
CA THR A 89 2.07 6.97 -6.98
C THR A 89 2.40 7.92 -5.83
N ILE A 90 1.47 8.14 -4.89
CA ILE A 90 1.70 8.99 -3.71
C ILE A 90 2.85 8.43 -2.87
N TRP A 91 2.85 7.13 -2.62
CA TRP A 91 3.90 6.45 -1.88
C TRP A 91 5.26 6.60 -2.54
N GLY A 92 5.34 6.49 -3.88
CA GLY A 92 6.59 6.71 -4.61
C GLY A 92 7.10 8.15 -4.56
N LEU A 93 6.20 9.15 -4.59
CA LEU A 93 6.56 10.55 -4.37
C LEU A 93 7.09 10.77 -2.95
N TRP A 94 6.39 10.23 -1.96
CA TRP A 94 6.78 10.31 -0.54
C TRP A 94 8.12 9.61 -0.28
N LEU A 95 8.30 8.39 -0.79
CA LEU A 95 9.56 7.66 -0.69
C LEU A 95 10.70 8.42 -1.39
N HIS A 96 10.42 9.11 -2.50
CA HIS A 96 11.45 9.88 -3.20
C HIS A 96 12.00 11.02 -2.37
N LEU A 97 11.17 11.71 -1.59
CA LEU A 97 11.62 12.77 -0.67
C LEU A 97 12.70 12.24 0.27
N TRP A 98 12.45 11.12 0.95
CA TRP A 98 13.40 10.52 1.88
C TRP A 98 14.60 9.92 1.16
N ALA A 99 14.39 9.19 0.07
CA ALA A 99 15.47 8.67 -0.74
C ALA A 99 16.42 9.79 -1.20
N TYR A 100 15.88 10.94 -1.59
CA TYR A 100 16.64 12.12 -1.96
C TYR A 100 17.42 12.68 -0.77
N ILE A 101 16.84 12.78 0.43
CA ILE A 101 17.60 13.21 1.62
C ILE A 101 18.80 12.27 1.87
N PHE A 102 18.63 10.95 1.69
CA PHE A 102 19.68 9.96 1.91
C PHE A 102 20.57 9.66 0.69
N GLY A 103 20.56 10.53 -0.34
CA GLY A 103 21.56 10.51 -1.42
C GLY A 103 21.11 9.90 -2.75
N ALA A 104 19.84 9.55 -2.92
CA ALA A 104 19.28 9.17 -4.22
C ALA A 104 19.24 10.38 -5.17
N ARG A 105 19.99 10.34 -6.27
CA ARG A 105 20.12 11.48 -7.21
C ARG A 105 19.77 11.14 -8.66
N LYS A 106 19.34 9.93 -8.97
CA LYS A 106 18.99 9.52 -10.34
C LYS A 106 17.55 9.83 -10.76
N GLY A 107 16.92 10.79 -10.07
CA GLY A 107 15.59 11.32 -10.39
C GLY A 107 14.41 10.52 -9.84
N LEU A 108 13.23 11.15 -9.89
CA LEU A 108 11.97 10.59 -9.40
C LEU A 108 11.58 9.30 -10.14
N GLU A 109 11.86 9.23 -11.44
CA GLU A 109 11.57 8.06 -12.28
C GLU A 109 12.13 6.77 -11.68
N GLN A 110 13.38 6.77 -11.21
CA GLN A 110 13.98 5.57 -10.63
C GLN A 110 13.27 5.15 -9.34
N THR A 111 12.79 6.09 -8.54
CA THR A 111 12.01 5.79 -7.33
C THR A 111 10.62 5.24 -7.65
N LEU A 112 9.93 5.81 -8.64
CA LEU A 112 8.65 5.29 -9.08
C LEU A 112 8.79 3.88 -9.67
N LYS A 113 9.85 3.61 -10.46
CA LYS A 113 10.18 2.25 -10.90
C LYS A 113 10.43 1.31 -9.73
N THR A 114 11.14 1.76 -8.70
CA THR A 114 11.33 1.00 -7.46
C THR A 114 10.00 0.60 -6.83
N VAL A 115 9.06 1.52 -6.69
CA VAL A 115 7.75 1.22 -6.09
C VAL A 115 6.95 0.30 -6.98
N TYR A 116 6.79 0.63 -8.26
CA TYR A 116 5.96 -0.12 -9.19
C TYR A 116 6.42 -1.57 -9.35
N TYR A 117 7.73 -1.80 -9.46
CA TYR A 117 8.28 -3.15 -9.52
C TYR A 117 8.42 -3.82 -8.15
N GLY A 118 8.80 -3.08 -7.10
CA GLY A 118 8.96 -3.62 -5.75
C GLY A 118 7.65 -4.11 -5.12
N PHE A 119 6.50 -3.62 -5.60
CA PHE A 119 5.19 -4.08 -5.20
C PHE A 119 4.74 -5.40 -5.86
N SER A 120 5.59 -6.00 -6.72
CA SER A 120 5.31 -7.28 -7.40
C SER A 120 4.81 -8.41 -6.50
N PRO A 121 5.43 -8.68 -5.32
CA PRO A 121 4.93 -9.66 -4.39
C PRO A 121 3.47 -9.43 -4.01
N HIS A 122 3.12 -8.18 -3.69
CA HIS A 122 1.78 -7.81 -3.25
C HIS A 122 0.76 -7.94 -4.38
N TYR A 123 1.10 -7.60 -5.63
CA TYR A 123 0.17 -7.86 -6.74
C TYR A 123 -0.16 -9.36 -6.89
N LEU A 124 0.83 -10.22 -6.68
CA LEU A 124 0.68 -11.66 -6.91
C LEU A 124 0.03 -12.39 -5.73
N LEU A 125 0.34 -11.99 -4.50
CA LEU A 125 0.02 -12.75 -3.28
C LEU A 125 -0.68 -11.90 -2.20
N GLY A 126 -0.78 -10.59 -2.38
CA GLY A 126 -1.35 -9.69 -1.38
C GLY A 126 -2.87 -9.83 -1.19
N TRP A 127 -3.56 -10.48 -2.13
CA TRP A 127 -4.99 -10.77 -2.05
C TRP A 127 -5.30 -11.93 -1.08
N ILE A 128 -4.29 -12.71 -0.68
CA ILE A 128 -4.45 -13.83 0.24
C ILE A 128 -4.59 -13.28 1.67
N PRO A 129 -5.73 -13.50 2.34
CA PRO A 129 -5.93 -13.06 3.73
C PRO A 129 -4.85 -13.62 4.66
N VAL A 130 -4.51 -12.89 5.73
CA VAL A 130 -3.47 -13.21 6.73
C VAL A 130 -2.03 -13.13 6.17
N VAL A 131 -1.79 -13.73 5.00
CA VAL A 131 -0.47 -13.76 4.33
C VAL A 131 -0.09 -12.37 3.77
N SER A 132 -1.08 -11.55 3.43
CA SER A 132 -0.89 -10.21 2.86
C SER A 132 0.05 -9.30 3.66
N ILE A 133 0.09 -9.43 4.98
CA ILE A 133 0.98 -8.66 5.87
C ILE A 133 2.44 -9.01 5.58
N LEU A 134 2.77 -10.31 5.57
CA LEU A 134 4.13 -10.79 5.29
C LEU A 134 4.59 -10.41 3.88
N ILE A 135 3.67 -10.51 2.91
CA ILE A 135 3.93 -10.12 1.52
C ILE A 135 4.17 -8.62 1.40
N THR A 136 3.45 -7.80 2.18
CA THR A 136 3.66 -6.35 2.21
C THR A 136 5.03 -6.00 2.78
N LEU A 137 5.45 -6.66 3.87
CA LEU A 137 6.80 -6.50 4.42
C LEU A 137 7.87 -6.88 3.39
N TRP A 138 7.68 -7.99 2.67
CA TRP A 138 8.60 -8.38 1.60
C TRP A 138 8.63 -7.35 0.45
N SER A 139 7.48 -6.81 0.05
CA SER A 139 7.41 -5.71 -0.91
C SER A 139 8.16 -4.45 -0.46
N LEU A 140 8.17 -4.13 0.83
CA LEU A 140 8.98 -3.04 1.37
C LEU A 140 10.48 -3.35 1.25
N VAL A 141 10.90 -4.57 1.58
CA VAL A 141 12.30 -5.01 1.40
C VAL A 141 12.73 -4.85 -0.05
N LEU A 142 11.89 -5.26 -1.02
CA LEU A 142 12.17 -5.08 -2.44
C LEU A 142 12.30 -3.61 -2.83
N GLN A 143 11.54 -2.71 -2.21
CA GLN A 143 11.69 -1.28 -2.45
C GLN A 143 13.03 -0.77 -1.93
N GLY A 144 13.50 -1.21 -0.76
CA GLY A 144 14.86 -0.92 -0.30
C GLY A 144 15.94 -1.40 -1.29
N MET A 145 15.80 -2.63 -1.80
CA MET A 145 16.69 -3.17 -2.83
C MET A 145 16.61 -2.37 -4.13
N GLY A 146 15.42 -1.96 -4.55
CA GLY A 146 15.19 -1.15 -5.74
C GLY A 146 15.83 0.24 -5.61
N ILE A 147 15.70 0.91 -4.46
CA ILE A 147 16.37 2.19 -4.21
C ILE A 147 17.89 2.01 -4.32
N LYS A 148 18.46 1.04 -3.60
CA LYS A 148 19.90 0.69 -3.67
C LYS A 148 20.34 0.49 -5.12
N ASN A 149 19.66 -0.40 -5.85
CA ASN A 149 20.10 -0.85 -7.17
C ASN A 149 19.89 0.22 -8.24
N LEU A 150 18.71 0.82 -8.30
CA LEU A 150 18.37 1.81 -9.33
C LEU A 150 19.12 3.12 -9.10
N HIS A 151 19.14 3.65 -7.87
CA HIS A 151 19.88 4.88 -7.55
C HIS A 151 21.37 4.67 -7.35
N GLY A 152 21.85 3.44 -7.20
CA GLY A 152 23.27 3.13 -7.00
C GLY A 152 23.82 3.65 -5.67
N ILE A 153 22.98 3.70 -4.63
CA ILE A 153 23.39 4.12 -3.28
C ILE A 153 23.66 2.90 -2.40
N THR A 154 24.30 3.11 -1.24
CA THR A 154 24.57 2.02 -0.30
C THR A 154 23.29 1.43 0.29
N GLY A 155 23.33 0.14 0.66
CA GLY A 155 22.19 -0.54 1.28
C GLY A 155 21.72 0.14 2.56
N GLY A 156 22.64 0.62 3.40
CA GLY A 156 22.31 1.37 4.63
C GLY A 156 21.54 2.66 4.35
N ARG A 157 21.94 3.45 3.34
CA ARG A 157 21.22 4.67 2.95
C ARG A 157 19.84 4.37 2.39
N ALA A 158 19.72 3.34 1.56
CA ALA A 158 18.43 2.89 1.04
C ALA A 158 17.49 2.40 2.15
N ALA A 159 18.02 1.64 3.11
CA ALA A 159 17.26 1.17 4.27
C ALA A 159 16.80 2.34 5.16
N LEU A 160 17.68 3.31 5.46
CA LEU A 160 17.31 4.50 6.23
C LEU A 160 16.20 5.31 5.54
N ALA A 161 16.30 5.53 4.22
CA ALA A 161 15.26 6.21 3.47
C ALA A 161 13.89 5.52 3.61
N LEU A 162 13.87 4.19 3.47
CA LEU A 162 12.65 3.41 3.59
C LEU A 162 12.09 3.41 5.03
N ILE A 163 12.95 3.22 6.03
CA ILE A 163 12.56 3.21 7.44
C ILE A 163 11.94 4.55 7.82
N VAL A 164 12.58 5.67 7.46
CA VAL A 164 12.06 7.01 7.76
C VAL A 164 10.75 7.27 7.00
N ALA A 165 10.66 6.85 5.73
CA ALA A 165 9.43 6.97 4.96
C ALA A 165 8.24 6.21 5.57
N ILE A 166 8.47 5.12 6.29
CA ILE A 166 7.44 4.34 7.00
C ILE A 166 7.14 4.91 8.38
N LEU A 167 8.17 5.22 9.17
CA LEU A 167 8.01 5.63 10.56
C LEU A 167 7.28 6.96 10.70
N ILE A 168 7.51 7.92 9.79
CA ILE A 168 6.88 9.24 9.90
C ILE A 168 5.35 9.16 9.77
N PRO A 169 4.77 8.57 8.71
CA PRO A 169 3.32 8.37 8.63
C PRO A 169 2.77 7.54 9.79
N LEU A 170 3.51 6.53 10.27
CA LEU A 170 3.09 5.71 11.39
C LEU A 170 2.98 6.52 12.69
N ILE A 171 3.99 7.33 13.01
CA ILE A 171 3.99 8.20 14.20
C ILE A 171 2.85 9.22 14.11
N ILE A 172 2.67 9.85 12.95
CA ILE A 172 1.57 10.81 12.72
C ILE A 172 0.21 10.10 12.90
N GLY A 173 0.04 8.91 12.31
CA GLY A 173 -1.19 8.13 12.43
C GLY A 173 -1.52 7.75 13.88
N VAL A 174 -0.52 7.29 14.65
CA VAL A 174 -0.69 6.98 16.07
C VAL A 174 -1.05 8.23 16.88
N ALA A 175 -0.37 9.35 16.64
CA ALA A 175 -0.67 10.60 17.33
C ALA A 175 -2.11 11.08 17.06
N LEU A 176 -2.54 11.07 15.79
CA LEU A 176 -3.91 11.43 15.40
C LEU A 176 -4.96 10.48 15.99
N PHE A 177 -4.65 9.18 16.05
CA PHE A 177 -5.54 8.21 16.67
C PHE A 177 -5.69 8.45 18.17
N LEU A 178 -4.59 8.74 18.89
CA LEU A 178 -4.62 9.05 20.31
C LEU A 178 -5.37 10.35 20.62
N THR A 179 -5.20 11.40 19.79
CA THR A 179 -5.95 12.65 19.98
C THR A 179 -7.44 12.47 19.70
N PHE A 180 -7.79 11.67 18.69
CA PHE A 180 -9.18 11.30 18.42
C PHE A 180 -9.80 10.52 19.59
N LEU A 181 -9.10 9.53 20.15
CA LEU A 181 -9.55 8.80 21.33
C LEU A 181 -9.75 9.73 22.54
N ALA A 182 -8.78 10.61 22.81
CA ALA A 182 -8.89 11.57 23.90
C ALA A 182 -10.11 12.50 23.74
N ALA A 183 -10.41 12.94 22.51
CA ALA A 183 -11.58 13.76 22.23
C ALA A 183 -12.90 13.02 22.50
N ILE A 184 -12.98 11.72 22.19
CA ILE A 184 -14.16 10.88 22.52
C ILE A 184 -14.35 10.80 24.04
N PHE A 185 -13.28 10.50 24.79
CA PHE A 185 -13.37 10.37 26.26
C PHE A 185 -13.61 11.72 26.96
N ALA A 186 -13.05 12.82 26.45
CA ALA A 186 -13.34 14.16 26.96
C ALA A 186 -14.78 14.60 26.63
N GLY A 187 -15.28 14.28 25.43
CA GLY A 187 -16.68 14.52 25.04
C GLY A 187 -17.69 13.71 25.87
N ALA A 188 -17.34 12.48 26.24
CA ALA A 188 -18.12 11.65 27.15
C ALA A 188 -18.01 12.09 28.64
N GLY A 189 -17.05 12.96 28.98
CA GLY A 189 -16.65 13.25 30.36
C GLY A 189 -17.19 14.54 31.00
N PHE A 190 -17.75 15.49 30.24
CA PHE A 190 -18.21 16.76 30.81
C PHE A 190 -19.74 16.94 30.86
N GLY A 191 -20.49 16.23 30.03
CA GLY A 191 -21.97 16.27 30.05
C GLY A 191 -22.59 15.29 31.06
N ASP A 192 -22.03 14.08 31.18
CA ASP A 192 -22.71 12.96 31.85
C ASP A 192 -22.29 12.72 33.30
N LEU A 193 -21.28 13.42 33.82
CA LEU A 193 -20.85 13.27 35.22
C LEU A 193 -21.65 14.13 36.20
N GLY A 194 -22.62 14.93 35.75
CA GLY A 194 -23.46 15.77 36.62
C GLY A 194 -22.68 16.82 37.42
N LEU A 195 -21.37 17.00 37.15
CA LEU A 195 -20.50 17.93 37.87
C LEU A 195 -20.63 19.38 37.42
N GLY A 196 -21.40 19.64 36.34
CA GLY A 196 -21.71 20.98 35.87
C GLY A 196 -22.63 21.79 36.81
N ASN A 197 -23.28 21.16 37.79
CA ASN A 197 -24.21 21.81 38.73
C ASN A 197 -23.59 22.11 40.11
N TYR A 198 -22.30 21.85 40.33
CA TYR A 198 -21.62 22.12 41.61
C TYR A 198 -20.52 23.17 41.51
N MET A 199 -20.40 23.84 40.36
CA MET A 199 -19.58 25.04 40.21
C MET A 199 -20.51 26.17 39.79
N PHE A 200 -20.57 27.20 40.62
CA PHE A 200 -21.45 28.39 40.64
C PHE A 200 -22.72 28.27 41.49
#